data_AF-A0A359LN28-F1
#
_entry.id   AF-A0A359LN28-F1
#
_cell.length_a   1.000
_cell.length_b   1.000
_cell.length_c   1.000
_cell.angle_alpha   90.00
_cell.angle_beta   90.00
_cell.angle_gamma   90.00
#
_symmetry.space_group_name_H-M   'P 1'
#
loop_
_entity.id
_entity.type
_entity.pdbx_description
1 polymer ?
#
loop_
_entity_poly.entity_id
_entity_poly.type
_entity_poly.pdbx_seq_one_letter_code
_entity_poly.pdbx_strand_id
1 'polypeptide(L)' 'MRSLDNKNFFPIYNISIVIKKDVLDKYPEIEKILQPITTLIDTEKMINLNYEVDGNGKPAQIVAKEFLKEKGLIK' A
#
# COMPACT_ATOMS: atom_id res chain seq x y z
N MET A 1 -14.35 18.65 8.44
CA MET A 1 -14.11 19.43 7.21
C MET A 1 -12.60 19.56 7.07
N ARG A 2 -11.96 18.67 6.29
CA ARG A 2 -10.51 18.47 6.28
C ARG A 2 -9.89 19.42 5.27
N SER A 3 -8.95 20.26 5.70
CA SER A 3 -8.14 21.06 4.79
C SER A 3 -7.32 20.11 3.94
N LEU A 4 -7.58 20.06 2.62
CA LEU A 4 -6.63 19.49 1.67
C LEU A 4 -5.27 20.13 1.96
N ASP A 5 -4.22 19.32 2.02
CA ASP A 5 -2.86 19.82 2.19
C ASP A 5 -2.38 20.44 0.88
N ASN A 6 -2.90 21.62 0.58
CA ASN A 6 -2.62 22.36 -0.66
C ASN A 6 -1.18 22.89 -0.71
N LYS A 7 -0.44 22.73 0.38
CA LYS A 7 0.90 23.30 0.57
C LYS A 7 1.98 22.23 0.68
N ASN A 8 1.66 20.95 0.45
CA ASN A 8 2.58 19.81 0.62
C ASN A 8 3.30 19.86 1.98
N PHE A 9 2.59 20.24 3.04
CA PHE A 9 3.13 20.29 4.40
C PHE A 9 3.53 18.89 4.90
N PHE A 10 2.78 17.87 4.49
CA PHE A 10 3.13 16.47 4.69
C PHE A 10 3.89 15.93 3.46
N PRO A 11 4.93 15.12 3.66
CA PRO A 11 5.59 14.46 2.55
C PRO A 11 4.58 13.62 1.78
N ILE A 12 4.67 13.65 0.44
CA ILE A 12 3.80 12.85 -0.42
C ILE A 12 4.06 11.38 -0.08
N TYR A 13 3.08 10.73 0.56
CA TYR A 13 3.09 9.29 0.82
C TYR A 13 2.73 8.51 -0.44
N ASN A 14 3.57 8.64 -1.47
CA ASN A 14 3.49 7.80 -2.65
C ASN A 14 4.16 6.47 -2.34
N ILE A 15 3.38 5.39 -2.42
CA ILE A 15 3.91 4.05 -2.25
C ILE A 15 4.75 3.74 -3.48
N SER A 16 6.04 3.54 -3.25
CA SER A 16 6.97 3.10 -4.26
C SER A 16 7.51 1.74 -3.86
N ILE A 17 7.32 0.75 -4.72
CA ILE A 17 7.88 -0.58 -4.55
C ILE A 17 9.32 -0.54 -5.05
N VAL A 18 10.27 -0.86 -4.19
CA VAL A 18 11.69 -0.91 -4.53
C VAL A 18 12.17 -2.34 -4.47
N ILE A 19 12.60 -2.88 -5.62
CA ILE A 19 13.10 -4.25 -5.76
C ILE A 19 14.51 -4.18 -6.33
N LYS A 20 15.40 -5.06 -5.85
CA LYS A 20 16.74 -5.18 -6.43
C LYS A 20 16.65 -5.74 -7.85
N LYS A 21 17.43 -5.15 -8.75
CA LYS A 21 17.41 -5.51 -10.17
C LYS A 21 17.70 -6.99 -10.43
N ASP A 22 18.68 -7.57 -9.74
CA ASP A 22 19.03 -8.99 -9.83
C ASP A 22 17.86 -9.94 -9.46
N VAL A 23 17.06 -9.55 -8.46
CA VAL A 23 15.86 -10.29 -8.06
C VAL A 23 14.77 -10.15 -9.12
N LEU A 24 14.56 -8.94 -9.65
CA LEU A 24 13.55 -8.71 -10.67
C LEU A 24 13.89 -9.41 -11.99
N ASP A 25 15.16 -9.41 -12.40
CA ASP A 25 15.64 -10.11 -13.59
C ASP A 25 15.46 -11.64 -13.45
N LYS A 26 15.60 -12.18 -12.23
CA LYS A 26 15.39 -13.60 -11.95
C LYS A 26 13.91 -13.97 -11.85
N TYR A 27 13.07 -13.05 -11.39
CA TYR A 27 11.64 -13.26 -11.15
C TYR A 27 10.81 -12.11 -11.74
N PRO A 28 10.74 -11.99 -13.08
CA PRO A 28 10.02 -10.90 -13.75
C PRO A 28 8.51 -10.90 -13.45
N GLU A 29 7.94 -12.02 -13.01
CA GLU A 29 6.55 -12.12 -12.57
C GLU A 29 6.23 -11.23 -11.36
N ILE A 30 7.23 -10.83 -10.57
CA ILE A 30 7.04 -9.93 -9.43
C ILE A 30 6.42 -8.61 -9.87
N GLU A 31 6.83 -8.06 -11.02
CA GLU A 31 6.27 -6.81 -11.55
C GLU A 31 4.76 -6.96 -11.79
N LYS A 32 4.36 -8.05 -12.46
CA LYS A 32 2.95 -8.33 -12.75
C LYS A 32 2.12 -8.58 -11.49
N ILE A 33 2.70 -9.24 -10.48
CA ILE A 33 2.04 -9.53 -9.21
C ILE A 33 1.81 -8.24 -8.41
N LEU A 34 2.76 -7.30 -8.46
CA LEU A 34 2.74 -6.09 -7.66
C LEU A 34 2.06 -4.90 -8.34
N GLN A 35 1.91 -4.93 -9.67
CA GLN A 35 1.24 -3.87 -10.43
C GLN A 35 -0.14 -3.48 -9.86
N PRO A 36 -1.05 -4.42 -9.49
CA PRO A 36 -2.33 -4.06 -8.89
C PRO A 36 -2.20 -3.35 -7.54
N ILE A 37 -1.16 -3.64 -6.76
CA ILE A 37 -0.94 -3.01 -5.45
C ILE A 37 -0.63 -1.52 -5.64
N THR A 38 0.17 -1.19 -6.66
CA THR A 38 0.54 0.21 -6.96
C THR A 38 -0.64 1.07 -7.42
N THR A 39 -1.68 0.47 -7.99
CA THR A 39 -2.88 1.19 -8.45
C THR A 39 -4.00 1.24 -7.39
N LEU A 40 -4.02 0.29 -6.45
CA LEU A 40 -5.09 0.16 -5.47
C LEU A 40 -4.82 0.91 -4.15
N ILE A 41 -3.58 1.32 -3.90
CA ILE A 41 -3.21 2.03 -2.68
C ILE A 41 -2.77 3.45 -3.03
N ASP A 42 -3.72 4.38 -2.89
CA ASP A 42 -3.46 5.81 -2.89
C ASP A 42 -3.19 6.32 -1.46
N THR A 43 -2.93 7.62 -1.33
CA THR A 43 -2.66 8.26 -0.04
C THR A 43 -3.78 8.07 0.96
N GLU A 44 -5.05 8.17 0.54
CA GLU A 44 -6.20 8.00 1.43
C GLU A 44 -6.30 6.57 1.93
N LYS A 45 -6.14 5.59 1.03
CA LYS A 45 -6.14 4.17 1.38
C LYS A 45 -5.02 3.84 2.35
N MET A 46 -3.79 4.34 2.13
CA MET A 46 -2.67 4.10 3.03
C MET A 46 -2.90 4.68 4.43
N ILE A 47 -3.46 5.90 4.51
CA ILE A 47 -3.82 6.50 5.80
C ILE A 47 -4.82 5.62 6.56
N ASN A 48 -5.85 5.12 5.87
CA ASN A 48 -6.85 4.26 6.48
C ASN A 48 -6.24 2.92 6.95
N LEU A 49 -5.36 2.30 6.15
CA LEU A 49 -4.66 1.08 6.54
C LEU A 49 -3.77 1.30 7.77
N ASN A 50 -3.04 2.42 7.83
CA ASN A 50 -2.22 2.76 8.99
C ASN A 50 -3.08 3.06 10.23
N TYR A 51 -4.24 3.69 10.08
CA TYR A 51 -5.16 3.93 11.19
C TYR A 51 -5.69 2.61 11.80
N GLU A 52 -5.95 1.59 10.98
CA GLU A 52 -6.34 0.28 11.50
C GLU A 52 -5.24 -0.36 12.37
N VAL A 53 -3.98 -0.11 12.05
CA VAL A 53 -2.84 -0.63 12.81
C VAL A 53 -2.59 0.22 14.06
N ASP A 54 -2.34 1.52 13.89
CA ASP A 54 -1.88 2.40 14.96
C ASP A 54 -3.04 2.93 15.83
N GLY A 55 -4.18 3.23 15.20
CA GLY A 55 -5.36 3.76 15.88
C GLY A 55 -6.19 2.68 16.54
N ASN A 56 -6.46 1.59 15.83
CA ASN A 56 -7.30 0.48 16.32
C ASN A 56 -6.49 -0.69 16.91
N GLY A 57 -5.16 -0.65 16.85
CA GLY A 57 -4.28 -1.66 17.44
C GLY A 57 -4.31 -3.02 16.72
N LYS A 58 -4.77 -3.08 15.47
CA LYS A 58 -4.82 -4.35 14.73
C LYS A 58 -3.42 -4.76 14.27
N PRO A 59 -3.10 -6.08 14.26
CA PRO A 59 -1.85 -6.53 13.69
C PRO A 59 -1.77 -6.19 12.19
N ALA A 60 -0.66 -5.59 11.75
CA ALA A 60 -0.45 -5.18 10.36
C ALA A 60 -0.63 -6.34 9.37
N GLN A 61 -0.24 -7.57 9.75
CA GLN A 61 -0.43 -8.76 8.93
C GLN A 61 -1.91 -9.08 8.67
N ILE A 62 -2.77 -8.85 9.66
CA ILE A 62 -4.22 -9.08 9.53
C ILE A 62 -4.82 -8.01 8.62
N VAL A 63 -4.50 -6.73 8.86
CA VAL A 63 -4.95 -5.60 8.03
C VAL A 63 -4.54 -5.80 6.56
N ALA A 64 -3.29 -6.17 6.29
CA ALA A 64 -2.81 -6.45 4.94
C ALA A 64 -3.55 -7.63 4.29
N LYS A 65 -3.75 -8.73 5.04
CA LYS A 65 -4.43 -9.92 4.53
C LYS A 65 -5.90 -9.63 4.20
N GLU A 66 -6.61 -8.92 5.07
CA GLU A 66 -7.99 -8.51 4.86
C GLU A 66 -8.11 -7.59 3.63
N PHE A 67 -7.23 -6.60 3.52
CA PHE A 67 -7.18 -5.70 2.36
C PHE A 67 -6.97 -6.47 1.05
N LEU A 68 -5.97 -7.37 1.00
CA LEU A 68 -5.68 -8.14 -0.20
C LEU A 68 -6.82 -9.10 -0.57
N LYS A 69 -7.54 -9.66 0.42
CA LYS A 69 -8.75 -10.48 0.20
C LYS A 69 -9.92 -9.65 -0.32
N GLU A 70 -10.17 -8.48 0.28
CA GLU A 70 -11.22 -7.54 -0.15
C GLU A 70 -11.02 -7.12 -1.61
N LYS A 71 -9.76 -6.97 -2.04
CA LYS A 71 -9.40 -6.65 -3.43
C LYS A 71 -9.30 -7.87 -4.35
N GLY A 72 -9.58 -9.07 -3.86
CA GLY A 72 -9.53 -10.31 -4.63
C GLY A 72 -8.12 -10.71 -5.10
N LEU A 73 -7.07 -10.15 -4.49
CA LEU A 73 -5.69 -10.42 -4.84
C LEU A 73 -5.18 -11.74 -4.22
N ILE A 74 -5.77 -12.15 -3.09
CA ILE A 74 -5.50 -13.43 -2.42
C ILE A 74 -6.79 -14.03 -1.87
N LYS A 75 -6.76 -15.33 -1.51
CA LYS A 75 -7.89 -16.08 -0.93
C LYS A 75 -7.90 -16.09 0.59
#